data_AF-A0A7J8X0T4-F1
#
_entry.id   AF-A0A7J8X0T4-F1
#
_cell.length_a   1.000
_cell.length_b   1.000
_cell.length_c   1.000
_cell.angle_alpha   90.00
_cell.angle_beta   90.00
_cell.angle_gamma   90.00
#
_symmetry.space_group_name_H-M   'P 1'
#
loop_
_entity.id
_entity.type
_entity.pdbx_description
1 polymer ?
#
loop_
_entity_poly.entity_id
_entity_poly.type
_entity_poly.pdbx_seq_one_letter_code
_entity_poly.pdbx_strand_id
1 'polypeptide(L)' 'RDNKKNRINPRHVLLAVRNDEELGKLLQGVTIASGGVLPNINPVLLPKKTAAAASDSEKAKSKSPKKA' A
#
# COMPACT_ATOMS: atom_id res chain seq x y z
N ARG A 1 -5.29 3.30 8.87
CA ARG A 1 -4.69 2.78 10.12
C ARG A 1 -3.77 1.64 9.75
N ASP A 2 -2.51 1.79 10.16
CA ASP A 2 -1.36 1.01 9.68
C ASP A 2 -1.59 -0.48 9.78
N ASN A 3 -0.99 -1.22 8.84
CA ASN A 3 -1.12 -2.67 8.65
C ASN A 3 -1.36 -3.41 9.97
N LYS A 4 -2.64 -3.73 10.27
CA LYS A 4 -3.18 -4.22 11.56
C LYS A 4 -2.51 -5.52 12.07
N LYS A 5 -1.21 -5.48 12.33
CA LYS A 5 -0.31 -6.58 12.66
C LYS A 5 0.49 -6.18 13.88
N ASN A 6 0.54 -7.06 14.87
CA ASN A 6 1.28 -6.80 16.11
C ASN A 6 2.80 -6.97 15.94
N ARG A 7 3.24 -7.77 14.96
CA ARG A 7 4.65 -8.03 14.69
C ARG A 7 5.19 -7.12 13.59
N ILE A 8 6.36 -6.54 13.84
CA ILE A 8 7.11 -5.76 12.85
C ILE A 8 7.60 -6.69 11.72
N ASN A 9 7.42 -6.27 10.48
CA ASN A 9 7.94 -6.94 9.29
C ASN A 9 8.83 -5.98 8.50
N PRO A 10 9.59 -6.45 7.49
CA PRO A 10 10.47 -5.58 6.71
C PRO A 10 9.75 -4.43 6.01
N ARG A 11 8.47 -4.62 5.64
CA ARG A 11 7.65 -3.55 5.03
C ARG A 11 7.34 -2.42 6.01
N HIS A 12 7.13 -2.71 7.29
CA HIS A 12 6.94 -1.67 8.31
C HIS A 12 8.20 -0.81 8.47
N VAL A 13 9.38 -1.44 8.47
CA VAL A 13 10.67 -0.74 8.52
C VAL A 13 10.85 0.16 7.30
N LEU A 14 10.59 -0.36 6.10
CA LEU A 14 10.69 0.43 4.87
C LEU A 14 9.72 1.62 4.87
N LEU A 15 8.47 1.42 5.29
CA LEU A 15 7.49 2.51 5.37
C LEU A 15 7.91 3.57 6.39
N ALA A 16 8.46 3.19 7.55
CA ALA A 16 8.94 4.15 8.53
C ALA A 16 10.11 4.97 7.96
N VAL A 17 11.11 4.31 7.36
CA VAL A 17 12.30 4.98 6.81
C VAL A 17 11.97 5.89 5.63
N ARG A 18 11.02 5.51 4.76
CA ARG A 18 10.71 6.27 3.54
C ARG A 18 9.67 7.37 3.72
N ASN A 19 8.88 7.34 4.81
CA ASN A 19 7.98 8.43 5.17
C ASN A 19 8.65 9.49 6.05
N ASP A 20 9.84 9.20 6.58
CA ASP A 20 10.63 10.13 7.39
C ASP A 20 11.77 10.72 6.56
N GLU A 21 11.91 12.05 6.57
CA GLU A 21 12.89 12.75 5.75
C GLU A 21 14.33 12.55 6.24
N GLU A 22 14.53 12.52 7.57
CA GLU A 22 15.85 12.40 8.19
C GLU A 22 16.40 10.99 8.00
N LEU A 23 15.58 9.97 8.29
CA LEU A 23 15.92 8.57 8.08
C LEU A 23 16.11 8.25 6.59
N GLY A 24 15.31 8.85 5.71
CA GLY A 24 15.43 8.69 4.27
C GLY A 24 16.77 9.20 3.73
N LYS A 25 17.25 10.35 4.22
CA LYS A 25 18.57 10.89 3.88
C LYS A 25 19.70 10.08 4.50
N LEU A 26 19.57 9.72 5.77
CA LEU A 26 20.58 8.94 6.50
C LEU A 26 20.82 7.57 5.88
N LEU A 27 19.75 6.90 5.42
CA LEU A 27 19.79 5.56 4.81
C LEU A 27 19.73 5.62 3.29
N GLN A 28 20.20 6.71 2.68
CA GLN A 28 20.28 6.83 1.23
C GLN A 28 21.24 5.77 0.67
N GLY A 29 20.78 5.03 -0.36
CA GLY A 29 21.56 3.94 -0.98
C GLY A 29 21.48 2.59 -0.27
N VAL A 30 20.90 2.52 0.94
CA VAL A 30 20.68 1.25 1.65
C VAL A 30 19.48 0.51 1.07
N THR A 31 19.65 -0.78 0.80
CA THR A 31 18.57 -1.67 0.33
C THR A 31 18.01 -2.48 1.49
N ILE A 32 16.72 -2.31 1.79
CA ILE A 32 16.01 -3.09 2.80
C ILE A 32 15.41 -4.33 2.12
N ALA A 33 15.98 -5.50 2.40
CA ALA A 33 15.50 -6.77 1.86
C ALA A 33 14.02 -7.01 2.24
N SER A 34 13.22 -7.49 1.29
CA SER A 34 11.79 -7.79 1.47
C SER A 34 10.90 -6.60 1.91
N GLY A 35 11.40 -5.36 1.85
CA GLY A 35 10.64 -4.16 2.22
C GLY A 35 9.61 -3.73 1.17
N GLY A 36 9.91 -3.96 -0.11
CA GLY A 36 9.12 -3.43 -1.24
C GLY A 36 9.36 -1.94 -1.46
N VAL A 37 8.33 -1.21 -1.90
CA VAL A 37 8.38 0.24 -2.18
C VAL A 37 7.15 0.96 -1.63
N LEU A 38 7.25 2.28 -1.47
CA LEU A 38 6.12 3.14 -1.16
C LEU A 38 5.16 3.16 -2.38
N PRO A 39 3.85 2.91 -2.19
CA PRO A 39 2.89 3.00 -3.29
C PRO A 39 2.84 4.41 -3.87
N ASN A 40 3.21 4.56 -5.13
CA ASN A 40 3.09 5.82 -5.87
C ASN A 40 2.82 5.50 -7.34
N ILE A 41 1.77 6.10 -7.91
CA ILE A 41 1.42 5.93 -9.32
C ILE A 41 1.57 7.30 -9.98
N ASN A 42 2.38 7.38 -11.04
CA ASN A 42 2.54 8.62 -11.78
C ASN A 42 1.18 9.04 -12.40
N PRO A 43 0.75 10.31 -12.28
CA PRO A 43 -0.56 10.75 -12.74
C PRO A 43 -0.80 10.53 -14.23
N VAL A 44 0.25 10.46 -15.06
CA VAL A 44 0.15 10.17 -16.50
C VAL A 44 -0.35 8.75 -16.77
N LEU A 45 -0.08 7.82 -15.84
CA LEU A 45 -0.51 6.43 -15.92
C LEU A 45 -1.94 6.23 -15.42
N LEU A 46 -2.53 7.24 -14.78
CA LEU A 46 -3.93 7.18 -14.38
C LEU A 46 -4.82 7.25 -15.63
N PRO A 47 -5.95 6.52 -15.65
CA PRO A 47 -6.91 6.63 -16.73
C PRO A 47 -7.31 8.09 -16.96
N LYS A 48 -7.23 8.56 -18.22
CA LYS A 48 -7.73 9.89 -18.58
C LYS A 48 -9.23 9.92 -18.28
N LYS A 49 -9.69 11.01 -17.66
CA LYS A 49 -11.04 11.19 -17.08
C LYS A 49 -12.20 11.22 -18.11
N THR A 50 -12.11 10.50 -19.23
CA THR A 50 -13.10 10.49 -20.32
C THR A 50 -13.85 9.17 -20.51
N ALA A 51 -13.76 8.21 -19.58
CA ALA A 51 -14.72 7.10 -19.54
C ALA A 51 -14.87 6.52 -18.13
N ALA A 52 -16.12 6.49 -17.66
CA ALA A 52 -16.67 5.62 -16.62
C ALA A 52 -16.19 5.79 -15.17
N ALA A 53 -16.93 6.65 -14.45
CA ALA A 53 -17.42 6.29 -13.14
C ALA A 53 -18.28 5.00 -13.24
N ALA A 54 -17.64 3.83 -13.25
CA ALA A 54 -18.29 2.52 -13.09
C ALA A 54 -17.24 1.44 -12.85
N SER A 55 -16.69 1.38 -11.63
CA SER A 55 -16.26 0.13 -10.96
C SER A 55 -15.49 0.47 -9.69
N ASP A 56 -16.15 1.20 -8.79
CA ASP A 56 -15.84 1.03 -7.38
C ASP A 56 -16.78 -0.06 -6.84
N SER A 57 -16.26 -0.92 -5.96
CA SER A 57 -16.98 -1.98 -5.21
C SER A 57 -17.33 -3.32 -5.90
N GLU A 58 -16.34 -4.21 -6.10
CA GLU A 58 -16.63 -5.66 -6.07
C GLU A 58 -15.42 -6.51 -5.62
N LYS A 59 -15.13 -6.49 -4.30
CA LYS A 59 -14.61 -7.65 -3.55
C LYS A 59 -14.70 -7.43 -2.03
N ALA A 60 -15.91 -7.13 -1.58
CA ALA A 60 -16.33 -7.36 -0.19
C ALA A 60 -17.83 -7.73 -0.20
N LYS A 61 -18.16 -8.94 0.29
CA LYS A 61 -19.51 -9.54 0.50
C LYS A 61 -20.09 -10.46 -0.59
N SER A 62 -19.61 -11.70 -0.63
CA SER A 62 -20.43 -12.94 -0.74
C SER A 62 -19.48 -14.10 -0.39
N LYS A 63 -19.71 -15.00 0.58
CA LYS A 63 -20.90 -15.80 0.89
C LYS A 63 -20.88 -16.18 2.38
N SER A 64 -21.91 -15.79 3.13
CA SER A 64 -22.40 -16.57 4.26
C SER A 64 -23.80 -17.06 3.90
N PRO A 65 -24.08 -18.37 3.90
CA PRO A 65 -25.44 -18.87 4.04
C PRO A 65 -25.68 -19.33 5.48
N LYS A 66 -26.70 -18.76 6.13
CA LYS A 66 -27.36 -19.36 7.31
C LYS A 66 -28.04 -20.67 6.87
N LYS A 67 -27.89 -21.76 7.64
CA LYS A 67 -28.89 -22.84 7.74
C LYS A 67 -28.71 -23.68 9.02
N ALA A 68 -29.84 -23.90 9.71
CA ALA A 68 -30.12 -24.68 10.92
C ALA A 68 -29.45 -24.20 12.22
#